data_AF-A0AA39NX25-F1
#
_entry.id   AF-A0AA39NX25-F1
#
_cell.length_a   1.000
_cell.length_b   1.000
_cell.length_c   1.000
_cell.angle_alpha   90.00
_cell.angle_beta   90.00
_cell.angle_gamma   90.00
#
_symmetry.space_group_name_H-M   'P 1'
#
loop_
_entity.id
_entity.type
_entity.pdbx_description
1 polymer ?
#
loop_
_entity_poly.entity_id
_entity_poly.type
_entity_poly.pdbx_seq_one_letter_code
_entity_poly.pdbx_strand_id
1 'polypeptide(L)'
;MARNYSLAFPRLGLYTLLWAVAVVLLGLTSYRIHITRHEFRRYDRIVVELLVSAILTILWVPFVAVMIFAARSSARRHGSQICFELLILAILWVMWLVGAVDTTNRLIPGHNWCSDALGSKQCNILTTILAFAWIGWSLLTILFVMSTIALSMDTAPSTQQPVTSTQPATQPATQAV
;
A
#
# COMPACT_ATOMS: atom_id res chain seq x y z
N MET A 1 11.03 -10.83 -21.64
CA MET A 1 11.10 -9.38 -21.33
C MET A 1 9.75 -8.64 -21.47
N ALA A 2 8.89 -8.95 -22.46
CA ALA A 2 7.61 -8.23 -22.67
C ALA A 2 6.60 -8.27 -21.49
N ARG A 3 6.62 -9.32 -20.65
CA ARG A 3 5.66 -9.52 -19.56
C ARG A 3 5.82 -8.54 -18.38
N ASN A 4 7.03 -8.03 -18.16
CA ASN A 4 7.34 -7.19 -16.99
C ASN A 4 6.83 -5.74 -17.15
N TYR A 5 6.67 -5.25 -18.39
CA TYR A 5 6.17 -3.90 -18.65
C TYR A 5 4.67 -3.78 -18.36
N SER A 6 3.89 -4.83 -18.65
CA SER A 6 2.43 -4.82 -18.46
C SER A 6 2.00 -4.76 -17.00
N LEU A 7 2.85 -5.13 -16.04
CA LEU A 7 2.56 -5.10 -14.59
C LEU A 7 3.04 -3.80 -13.92
N ALA A 8 4.06 -3.14 -14.49
CA ALA A 8 4.60 -1.90 -13.95
C ALA A 8 3.66 -0.70 -14.15
N PHE A 9 3.02 -0.61 -15.32
CA PHE A 9 2.03 0.43 -15.62
C PHE A 9 0.80 0.42 -14.68
N PRO A 10 0.12 -0.72 -14.45
CA PRO A 10 -1.00 -0.77 -13.52
C PRO A 10 -0.54 -0.49 -12.08
N ARG A 11 0.63 -0.97 -11.63
CA ARG A 11 1.17 -0.60 -10.30
C ARG A 11 1.30 0.91 -10.14
N LEU A 12 1.85 1.62 -11.13
CA LEU A 12 1.99 3.07 -11.08
C LEU A 12 0.63 3.77 -11.04
N GLY A 13 -0.34 3.29 -11.83
CA GLY A 13 -1.71 3.79 -11.84
C GLY A 13 -2.44 3.59 -10.51
N LEU A 14 -2.27 2.43 -9.86
CA LEU A 14 -2.83 2.17 -8.54
C LEU A 14 -2.20 3.05 -7.46
N TYR A 15 -0.88 3.28 -7.53
CA TYR A 15 -0.19 4.17 -6.61
C TYR A 15 -0.64 5.63 -6.76
N THR A 16 -0.82 6.14 -7.98
CA THR A 16 -1.33 7.50 -8.19
C THR A 16 -2.79 7.65 -7.76
N LEU A 17 -3.63 6.64 -8.01
CA LEU A 17 -5.02 6.67 -7.57
C LEU A 17 -5.14 6.60 -6.04
N LEU A 18 -4.32 5.76 -5.39
CA LEU A 18 -4.22 5.72 -3.93
C LEU A 18 -3.76 7.08 -3.36
N TRP A 19 -2.79 7.72 -4.00
CA TRP A 19 -2.32 9.06 -3.59
C TRP A 19 -3.44 10.11 -3.71
N ALA A 20 -4.18 10.12 -4.81
CA ALA A 20 -5.30 11.03 -4.99
C ALA A 20 -6.38 10.83 -3.92
N VAL A 21 -6.73 9.57 -3.62
CA VAL A 21 -7.69 9.23 -2.54
C VAL A 21 -7.18 9.70 -1.18
N ALA A 22 -5.89 9.53 -0.88
CA ALA A 22 -5.29 10.00 0.37
C ALA A 22 -5.32 11.53 0.50
N VAL A 23 -5.06 12.27 -0.58
CA VAL A 23 -5.14 13.74 -0.60
C VAL A 23 -6.57 14.23 -0.35
N VAL A 24 -7.56 13.58 -0.98
CA VAL A 24 -8.98 13.91 -0.77
C VAL A 24 -9.39 13.65 0.69
N LEU A 25 -9.00 12.51 1.26
CA LEU A 25 -9.23 12.19 2.67
C LEU A 25 -8.56 13.20 3.61
N LEU A 26 -7.34 13.63 3.33
CA LEU A 26 -6.65 14.66 4.12
C LEU A 26 -7.40 15.99 4.07
N GLY A 27 -7.89 16.39 2.90
CA GLY A 27 -8.70 17.61 2.74
C GLY A 27 -10.01 17.55 3.53
N LEU A 28 -10.76 16.44 3.40
CA LEU A 28 -12.04 16.24 4.09
C LEU A 28 -11.87 16.18 5.61
N THR A 29 -10.84 15.48 6.11
CA THR A 29 -10.55 15.37 7.55
C THR A 29 -10.07 16.71 8.12
N SER A 30 -9.22 17.44 7.41
CA SER A 30 -8.75 18.78 7.83
C SER A 30 -9.91 19.79 7.90
N TYR A 31 -10.79 19.80 6.88
CA TYR A 31 -11.99 20.64 6.89
C TYR A 31 -12.89 20.36 8.10
N ARG A 32 -13.11 19.08 8.42
CA ARG A 32 -13.90 18.70 9.61
C ARG A 32 -13.25 19.16 10.91
N ILE A 33 -11.93 19.01 11.06
CA ILE A 33 -11.21 19.46 12.25
C ILE A 33 -11.34 20.97 12.43
N HIS A 34 -11.25 21.75 11.35
CA HIS A 34 -11.35 23.20 11.41
C HIS A 34 -12.70 23.67 11.99
N ILE A 35 -13.80 23.06 11.53
CA ILE A 35 -15.15 23.34 12.03
C ILE A 35 -15.32 22.83 13.47
N THR A 36 -14.88 21.60 13.74
CA THR A 36 -15.08 20.97 15.06
C THR A 36 -14.30 21.71 16.17
N ARG A 37 -13.13 22.29 15.84
CA ARG A 37 -12.32 23.08 16.76
C ARG A 37 -13.02 24.36 17.20
N HIS A 38 -13.80 24.97 16.32
CA HIS A 38 -14.48 26.24 16.59
C HIS A 38 -15.74 26.05 17.45
N GLU A 39 -16.44 24.92 17.28
CA GLU A 39 -17.75 24.68 17.89
C GLU A 39 -17.72 23.84 19.18
N PHE A 40 -16.90 22.77 19.25
CA PHE A 40 -17.08 21.75 20.30
C PHE A 40 -15.90 21.55 21.26
N ARG A 41 -14.78 22.27 21.08
CA ARG A 41 -13.56 22.22 21.95
C ARG A 41 -13.01 20.80 22.26
N ARG A 42 -13.48 19.76 21.56
CA ARG A 42 -13.17 18.34 21.83
C ARG A 42 -12.71 17.68 20.53
N TYR A 43 -11.59 16.96 20.60
CA TYR A 43 -10.98 16.28 19.44
C TYR A 43 -11.59 14.90 19.22
N ASP A 44 -11.98 14.61 17.99
CA ASP A 44 -12.44 13.30 17.56
C ASP A 44 -11.22 12.44 17.20
N ARG A 45 -10.87 11.46 18.04
CA ARG A 45 -9.65 10.64 17.87
C ARG A 45 -9.61 9.91 16.53
N ILE A 46 -10.77 9.47 16.04
CA ILE A 46 -10.91 8.78 14.76
C ILE A 46 -10.38 9.61 13.58
N VAL A 47 -10.68 10.93 13.58
CA VAL A 47 -10.29 11.81 12.48
C VAL A 47 -8.78 12.02 12.48
N VAL A 48 -8.16 12.03 13.66
CA VAL A 48 -6.71 12.12 13.81
C VAL A 48 -6.04 10.85 13.27
N GLU A 49 -6.60 9.67 13.53
CA GLU A 49 -6.07 8.39 13.03
C GLU A 49 -6.12 8.29 11.50
N LEU A 50 -7.25 8.69 10.89
CA LEU A 50 -7.40 8.78 9.44
C LEU A 50 -6.47 9.83 8.81
N LEU A 51 -6.25 10.94 9.51
CA LEU A 51 -5.34 12.00 9.05
C LEU A 51 -3.88 11.53 9.07
N VAL A 52 -3.45 10.84 10.12
CA VAL A 52 -2.09 10.28 10.22
C VAL A 52 -1.85 9.23 9.14
N SER A 53 -2.80 8.32 8.92
CA SER A 53 -2.69 7.29 7.87
C SER A 53 -2.67 7.91 6.46
N ALA A 54 -3.46 8.96 6.20
CA ALA A 54 -3.43 9.70 4.94
C ALA A 54 -2.08 10.41 4.71
N ILE A 55 -1.53 11.09 5.71
CA ILE A 55 -0.21 11.75 5.63
C ILE A 55 0.88 10.72 5.33
N LEU A 56 0.87 9.59 6.05
CA LEU A 56 1.86 8.53 5.86
C LEU A 56 1.79 7.96 4.44
N THR A 57 0.58 7.79 3.91
CA THR A 57 0.34 7.34 2.53
C THR A 57 0.85 8.36 1.50
N ILE A 58 0.60 9.66 1.73
CA ILE A 58 1.05 10.74 0.85
C ILE A 58 2.57 10.82 0.78
N LEU A 59 3.27 10.59 1.88
CA LEU A 59 4.74 10.55 1.91
C LEU A 59 5.30 9.25 1.32
N TRP A 60 4.61 8.14 1.54
CA TRP A 60 5.04 6.82 1.10
C TRP A 60 4.96 6.64 -0.42
N VAL A 61 3.88 7.06 -1.06
CA VAL A 61 3.70 6.88 -2.51
C VAL A 61 4.84 7.47 -3.36
N PRO A 62 5.25 8.76 -3.21
CA PRO A 62 6.35 9.31 -4.00
C PRO A 62 7.68 8.64 -3.66
N PHE A 63 7.89 8.22 -2.41
CA PHE A 63 9.09 7.47 -2.02
C PHE A 63 9.21 6.15 -2.78
N VAL A 64 8.12 5.37 -2.87
CA VAL A 64 8.09 4.13 -3.64
C VAL A 64 8.22 4.40 -5.13
N ALA A 65 7.57 5.45 -5.66
CA ALA A 65 7.71 5.82 -7.07
C ALA A 65 9.17 6.10 -7.43
N VAL A 66 9.88 6.93 -6.65
CA VAL A 66 11.31 7.21 -6.85
C VAL A 66 12.15 5.94 -6.73
N MET A 67 11.86 5.07 -5.75
CA MET A 67 12.55 3.78 -5.62
C MET A 67 12.35 2.87 -6.84
N ILE A 68 11.17 2.82 -7.44
CA ILE A 68 10.91 2.06 -8.67
C ILE A 68 11.67 2.64 -9.86
N PHE A 69 11.71 3.97 -9.99
CA PHE A 69 12.50 4.64 -11.03
C PHE A 69 14.01 4.39 -10.86
N ALA A 70 14.52 4.41 -9.62
CA ALA A 70 15.91 4.13 -9.30
C ALA A 70 16.27 2.64 -9.46
N ALA A 71 15.37 1.71 -9.13
CA ALA A 71 15.59 0.28 -9.34
C ALA A 71 15.69 -0.07 -10.84
N ARG A 72 15.07 0.72 -11.71
CA ARG A 72 15.18 0.57 -13.17
C ARG A 72 16.59 0.84 -13.69
N SER A 73 17.38 1.68 -13.01
CA SER A 73 18.75 2.01 -13.41
C SER A 73 19.81 1.11 -12.76
N SER A 74 19.47 0.36 -11.70
CA SER A 74 20.44 -0.38 -10.89
C SER A 74 20.07 -1.87 -10.76
N ALA A 75 20.78 -2.72 -11.50
CA ALA A 75 20.44 -4.13 -11.72
C ALA A 75 20.73 -5.11 -10.54
N ARG A 76 21.10 -4.64 -9.34
CA ARG A 76 21.83 -5.53 -8.38
C ARG A 76 21.33 -5.64 -6.93
N ARG A 77 20.13 -5.15 -6.54
CA ARG A 77 19.66 -5.23 -5.12
C ARG A 77 18.13 -5.35 -4.92
N HIS A 78 17.47 -6.27 -5.62
CA HIS A 78 16.00 -6.38 -5.57
C HIS A 78 15.43 -7.02 -4.28
N GLY A 79 16.09 -8.03 -3.69
CA GLY A 79 15.47 -8.86 -2.62
C GLY A 79 15.16 -8.12 -1.32
N SER A 80 16.11 -7.40 -0.72
CA SER A 80 15.89 -6.73 0.58
C SER A 80 14.95 -5.52 0.49
N GLN A 81 14.88 -4.88 -0.68
CA GLN A 81 14.04 -3.71 -0.91
C GLN A 81 12.56 -4.07 -0.98
N ILE A 82 12.22 -5.24 -1.53
CA ILE A 82 10.84 -5.73 -1.63
C ILE A 82 10.27 -6.10 -0.26
N CYS A 83 11.07 -6.70 0.64
CA CYS A 83 10.64 -7.00 2.00
C CYS A 83 10.28 -5.72 2.79
N PHE A 84 11.06 -4.65 2.63
CA PHE A 84 10.77 -3.37 3.25
C PHE A 84 9.51 -2.71 2.67
N GLU A 85 9.31 -2.80 1.35
CA GLU A 85 8.09 -2.32 0.69
C GLU A 85 6.84 -3.04 1.24
N LEU A 86 6.91 -4.37 1.38
CA LEU A 86 5.83 -5.18 1.94
C LEU A 86 5.54 -4.90 3.41
N LEU A 87 6.57 -4.68 4.23
CA LEU A 87 6.41 -4.37 5.64
C LEU A 87 5.61 -3.07 5.83
N ILE A 88 5.98 -2.02 5.09
CA ILE A 88 5.30 -0.72 5.19
C ILE A 88 3.91 -0.78 4.57
N LEU A 89 3.74 -1.50 3.46
CA LEU A 89 2.40 -1.77 2.91
C LEU A 89 1.51 -2.50 3.91
N ALA A 90 2.02 -3.47 4.67
CA ALA A 90 1.26 -4.18 5.70
C ALA A 90 0.84 -3.24 6.85
N ILE A 91 1.73 -2.36 7.30
CA ILE A 91 1.42 -1.36 8.34
C ILE A 91 0.33 -0.40 7.85
N LEU A 92 0.48 0.14 6.63
CA LEU A 92 -0.53 1.00 6.01
C LEU A 92 -1.86 0.25 5.85
N TRP A 93 -1.82 -1.01 5.42
CA TRP A 93 -3.01 -1.84 5.27
C TRP A 93 -3.79 -1.99 6.57
N VAL A 94 -3.12 -2.27 7.68
CA VAL A 94 -3.76 -2.38 9.01
C VAL A 94 -4.29 -1.03 9.46
N MET A 95 -3.51 0.06 9.35
CA MET A 95 -3.97 1.40 9.76
C MET A 95 -5.23 1.83 9.00
N TRP A 96 -5.28 1.59 7.69
CA TRP A 96 -6.46 1.93 6.88
C TRP A 96 -7.67 1.05 7.24
N LEU A 97 -7.46 -0.23 7.54
CA LEU A 97 -8.53 -1.13 7.99
C LEU A 97 -9.12 -0.69 9.33
N VAL A 98 -8.28 -0.40 10.33
CA VAL A 98 -8.73 0.06 11.65
C VAL A 98 -9.50 1.37 11.54
N GLY A 99 -9.00 2.34 10.75
CA GLY A 99 -9.69 3.60 10.49
C GLY A 99 -11.05 3.42 9.81
N ALA A 100 -11.17 2.50 8.84
CA ALA A 100 -12.43 2.18 8.19
C ALA A 100 -13.43 1.51 9.14
N VAL A 101 -12.97 0.57 9.96
CA VAL A 101 -13.80 -0.18 10.90
C VAL A 101 -14.29 0.71 12.05
N ASP A 102 -13.43 1.51 12.69
CA ASP A 102 -13.88 2.40 13.78
C ASP A 102 -14.85 3.48 13.28
N THR A 103 -14.63 4.00 12.06
CA THR A 103 -15.58 4.93 11.42
C THR A 103 -16.93 4.25 11.18
N THR A 104 -16.93 3.01 10.68
CA THR A 104 -18.14 2.21 10.45
C THR A 104 -18.88 1.94 11.76
N ASN A 105 -18.16 1.53 12.80
CA ASN A 105 -18.71 1.21 14.12
C ASN A 105 -19.32 2.42 14.83
N ARG A 106 -18.92 3.66 14.49
CA ARG A 106 -19.54 4.88 15.01
C ARG A 106 -20.77 5.31 14.20
N LEU A 107 -20.81 5.03 12.90
CA LEU A 107 -21.96 5.33 12.04
C LEU A 107 -23.16 4.42 12.34
N ILE A 108 -22.94 3.11 12.50
CA ILE A 108 -24.01 2.10 12.64
C ILE A 108 -24.90 2.31 13.89
N PRO A 109 -24.38 2.56 15.09
CA PRO A 109 -25.20 2.85 16.28
C PRO A 109 -25.69 4.30 16.34
N GLY A 110 -25.31 5.15 15.38
CA GLY A 110 -25.58 6.59 15.35
C GLY A 110 -26.94 7.00 14.76
N HIS A 111 -27.98 6.17 14.92
CA HIS A 111 -29.35 6.43 14.41
C HIS A 111 -29.95 7.79 14.87
N ASN A 112 -29.33 8.44 15.85
CA ASN A 112 -29.80 9.66 16.51
C ASN A 112 -29.06 10.93 16.04
N TRP A 113 -27.95 10.80 15.28
CA TRP A 113 -27.12 11.95 14.88
C TRP A 113 -27.51 12.55 13.52
N CYS A 114 -28.23 11.79 12.70
CA CYS A 114 -28.65 12.24 11.35
C CYS A 114 -30.15 12.58 11.25
N SER A 115 -30.93 12.54 12.34
CA SER A 115 -32.38 12.82 12.31
C SER A 115 -32.75 14.31 12.40
N ASP A 116 -31.89 15.15 12.98
CA ASP A 116 -32.18 16.58 13.13
C ASP A 116 -31.75 17.37 11.88
N ALA A 117 -32.54 18.38 11.51
CA ALA A 117 -32.40 19.14 10.25
C ALA A 117 -31.01 19.79 10.01
N LEU A 118 -30.18 19.94 11.06
CA LEU A 118 -28.79 20.39 10.96
C LEU A 118 -27.76 19.26 10.75
N GLY A 119 -28.12 18.00 10.98
CA GLY A 119 -27.25 16.82 10.91
C GLY A 119 -27.04 16.26 9.50
N SER A 120 -27.91 16.60 8.53
CA SER A 120 -27.87 16.04 7.17
C SER A 120 -26.55 16.30 6.43
N LYS A 121 -25.98 17.50 6.53
CA LYS A 121 -24.72 17.86 5.84
C LYS A 121 -23.50 17.18 6.48
N GLN A 122 -23.46 17.10 7.80
CA GLN A 122 -22.34 16.50 8.52
C GLN A 122 -22.33 14.97 8.38
N CYS A 123 -23.52 14.36 8.33
CA CYS A 123 -23.72 12.94 8.02
C CYS A 123 -23.16 12.59 6.62
N ASN A 124 -23.44 13.45 5.62
CA ASN A 124 -22.99 13.23 4.25
C ASN A 124 -21.45 13.31 4.11
N ILE A 125 -20.81 14.22 4.85
CA ILE A 125 -19.33 14.30 4.87
C ILE A 125 -18.74 13.04 5.50
N LEU A 126 -19.32 12.56 6.60
CA LEU A 126 -18.84 11.37 7.29
C LEU A 126 -19.01 10.11 6.43
N THR A 127 -20.14 9.98 5.71
CA THR A 127 -20.35 8.87 4.77
C THR A 127 -19.38 8.93 3.60
N THR A 128 -19.01 10.13 3.15
CA THR A 128 -18.02 10.34 2.09
C THR A 128 -16.63 9.89 2.57
N ILE A 129 -16.23 10.29 3.79
CA ILE A 129 -14.98 9.84 4.41
C ILE A 129 -14.94 8.31 4.53
N LEU A 130 -16.05 7.70 4.97
CA LEU A 130 -16.17 6.24 5.07
C LEU A 130 -15.98 5.56 3.72
N ALA A 131 -16.64 6.06 2.67
CA ALA A 131 -16.50 5.52 1.32
C ALA A 131 -15.05 5.59 0.83
N PHE A 132 -14.38 6.73 1.00
CA PHE A 132 -12.98 6.87 0.62
C PHE A 132 -12.03 6.01 1.46
N ALA A 133 -12.33 5.79 2.74
CA ALA A 133 -11.54 4.89 3.59
C ALA A 133 -11.60 3.44 3.08
N TRP A 134 -12.79 2.95 2.72
CA TRP A 134 -12.95 1.62 2.12
C TRP A 134 -12.29 1.50 0.75
N ILE A 135 -12.43 2.52 -0.10
CA ILE A 135 -11.76 2.55 -1.42
C ILE A 135 -10.24 2.51 -1.25
N GLY A 136 -9.68 3.31 -0.34
CA GLY A 136 -8.24 3.31 -0.06
C GLY A 136 -7.74 1.98 0.48
N TRP A 137 -8.50 1.33 1.38
CA TRP A 137 -8.19 -0.01 1.85
C TRP A 137 -8.22 -1.05 0.71
N SER A 138 -9.23 -1.02 -0.16
CA SER A 138 -9.31 -1.91 -1.32
C SER A 138 -8.16 -1.69 -2.32
N LEU A 139 -7.71 -0.46 -2.52
CA LEU A 139 -6.55 -0.20 -3.37
C LEU A 139 -5.27 -0.76 -2.74
N LEU A 140 -5.12 -0.62 -1.43
CA LEU A 140 -4.01 -1.20 -0.67
C LEU A 140 -4.01 -2.73 -0.72
N THR A 141 -5.17 -3.40 -0.63
CA THR A 141 -5.24 -4.87 -0.74
C THR A 141 -4.76 -5.33 -2.12
N ILE A 142 -5.18 -4.67 -3.20
CA ILE A 142 -4.75 -5.02 -4.56
C ILE A 142 -3.24 -4.80 -4.73
N LEU A 143 -2.70 -3.68 -4.23
CA LEU A 143 -1.26 -3.42 -4.23
C LEU A 143 -0.48 -4.47 -3.41
N PHE A 144 -0.99 -4.84 -2.25
CA PHE A 144 -0.39 -5.85 -1.39
C PHE A 144 -0.29 -7.21 -2.09
N VAL A 145 -1.38 -7.67 -2.72
CA VAL A 145 -1.41 -8.92 -3.48
C VAL A 145 -0.45 -8.89 -4.68
N MET A 146 -0.39 -7.76 -5.41
CA MET A 146 0.55 -7.62 -6.54
C MET A 146 2.00 -7.69 -6.08
N SER A 147 2.33 -7.10 -4.92
CA SER A 147 3.67 -7.14 -4.34
C SER A 147 4.06 -8.53 -3.82
N THR A 148 3.13 -9.29 -3.24
CA THR A 148 3.42 -10.66 -2.78
C THR A 148 3.62 -11.63 -3.95
N ILE A 149 2.85 -11.48 -5.04
CA ILE A 149 3.05 -12.26 -6.27
C ILE A 149 4.44 -11.98 -6.85
N ALA A 150 4.86 -10.72 -6.91
CA ALA A 150 6.20 -10.37 -7.40
C ALA A 150 7.31 -11.02 -6.56
N LEU A 151 7.21 -10.98 -5.23
CA LEU A 151 8.16 -11.64 -4.35
C LEU A 151 8.20 -13.17 -4.55
N SER A 152 7.04 -13.80 -4.72
CA SER A 152 6.94 -15.26 -4.95
C SER A 152 7.64 -15.70 -6.25
N MET A 153 7.61 -14.86 -7.28
CA MET A 153 8.32 -15.13 -8.54
C MET A 153 9.83 -15.03 -8.37
N ASP A 154 10.32 -14.11 -7.54
CA ASP A 154 11.75 -13.97 -7.25
C ASP A 154 12.29 -15.07 -6.32
N THR A 155 11.42 -15.67 -5.49
CA THR A 155 11.78 -16.77 -4.58
C THR A 155 11.57 -18.15 -5.17
N ALA A 156 10.99 -18.26 -6.37
CA ALA A 156 10.87 -19.53 -7.06
C ALA A 156 12.28 -20.12 -7.26
N PRO A 157 12.60 -21.29 -6.66
CA PRO A 157 13.87 -21.94 -6.93
C PRO A 157 13.92 -22.20 -8.43
N SER A 158 15.00 -21.79 -9.09
CA SER A 158 15.34 -22.22 -10.43
C SER A 158 15.42 -23.75 -10.44
N THR A 159 14.29 -24.41 -10.68
CA THR A 159 14.23 -25.83 -10.99
C THR A 159 15.02 -26.04 -12.27
N GLN A 160 16.25 -26.55 -12.08
CA GLN A 160 17.10 -27.22 -13.07
C GLN A 160 17.49 -26.41 -14.31
N GLN A 161 18.71 -25.86 -14.31
CA GLN A 161 19.57 -26.14 -15.47
C GLN A 161 20.16 -27.54 -15.25
N PRO A 162 19.90 -28.52 -16.13
CA PRO A 162 20.65 -29.77 -16.12
C PRO A 162 22.09 -29.43 -16.50
N VAL A 163 23.02 -29.57 -15.57
CA VAL A 163 24.45 -29.53 -15.86
C VAL A 163 24.79 -30.84 -16.57
N THR A 164 24.50 -30.91 -17.87
CA THR A 164 25.05 -31.95 -18.74
C THR A 164 26.48 -31.55 -19.08
N SER A 165 27.43 -31.94 -18.23
CA SER A 165 28.80 -32.15 -18.67
C SER A 165 29.25 -33.50 -18.12
N THR A 166 29.03 -34.50 -18.96
CA THR A 166 29.59 -35.85 -18.92
C THR A 166 31.05 -35.84 -18.47
N GLN A 167 31.30 -36.46 -17.33
CA GLN A 167 32.62 -36.91 -16.91
C GLN A 167 32.85 -38.32 -17.48
N PRO A 168 33.98 -38.56 -18.16
CA PRO A 168 34.68 -39.84 -18.02
C PRO A 168 36.12 -39.54 -17.58
N ALA A 169 36.51 -39.93 -16.37
CA ALA A 169 37.21 -41.19 -16.11
C ALA A 169 38.70 -41.16 -16.52
N THR A 170 39.52 -40.74 -15.56
CA THR A 170 40.76 -41.37 -15.07
C THR A 170 41.52 -42.35 -15.99
N GLN A 171 42.83 -42.09 -16.20
CA GLN A 171 44.02 -42.97 -15.98
C GLN A 171 45.25 -42.50 -16.82
N PRO A 172 46.51 -42.97 -16.61
CA PRO A 172 47.42 -42.60 -15.50
C PRO A 172 48.87 -42.24 -15.94
N ALA A 173 49.65 -41.71 -14.99
CA ALA A 173 51.10 -41.86 -14.73
C ALA A 173 52.21 -41.83 -15.83
N THR A 174 53.31 -41.15 -15.46
CA THR A 174 54.76 -41.45 -15.70
C THR A 174 55.43 -41.15 -17.05
N GLN A 175 56.42 -40.23 -17.02
CA GLN A 175 57.87 -40.37 -17.36
C GLN A 175 58.43 -38.94 -17.61
N ALA A 176 59.28 -38.37 -16.75
CA ALA A 176 60.74 -38.58 -16.66
C ALA A 176 61.45 -38.42 -18.01
N VAL A 177 62.05 -37.24 -18.27
CA VAL A 177 63.51 -36.97 -18.41
C VAL A 177 63.69 -35.45 -18.35
#